data_AF-A0AAV2GCD6-F1
#
_entry.id   AF-A0AAV2GCD6-F1
#
_cell.length_a   1.000
_cell.length_b   1.000
_cell.length_c   1.000
_cell.angle_alpha   90.00
_cell.angle_beta   90.00
_cell.angle_gamma   90.00
#
_symmetry.space_group_name_H-M   'P 1'
#
loop_
_entity.id
_entity.type
_entity.pdbx_description
1 polymer ?
#
loop_
_entity_poly.entity_id
_entity_poly.type
_entity_poly.pdbx_seq_one_letter_code
_entity_poly.pdbx_strand_id
1 'polypeptide(L)' 'MYPDLFLNLNHFSVHAANAKYQEGEDTKILPVHYSDNYFSLVPGEQMRIKLSFEVPPGVTPRVTLHGWNYPGGHAVHH' A
#
# COMPACT_ATOMS: atom_id res chain seq x y z
N MET A 1 19.65 -8.65 15.06
CA MET A 1 18.56 -8.98 14.13
C MET A 1 19.05 -8.62 12.74
N TYR A 2 19.19 -9.57 11.81
CA TYR A 2 19.77 -9.35 10.49
C TYR A 2 18.73 -8.69 9.57
N PRO A 3 18.86 -7.40 9.22
CA PRO A 3 17.84 -6.67 8.45
C PRO A 3 17.72 -7.11 6.98
N ASP A 4 18.65 -7.93 6.50
CA ASP A 4 18.80 -8.25 5.06
C ASP A 4 18.13 -9.57 4.64
N LEU A 5 17.61 -10.35 5.59
CA LEU A 5 16.99 -11.65 5.30
C LEU A 5 15.51 -11.56 4.92
N PHE A 6 14.83 -10.48 5.31
CA PHE A 6 13.38 -10.33 5.12
C PHE A 6 13.03 -8.90 4.72
N LEU A 7 12.21 -8.74 3.68
CA LEU A 7 11.50 -7.50 3.39
C LEU A 7 10.35 -7.35 4.38
N ASN A 8 10.34 -6.27 5.17
CA ASN A 8 9.31 -6.02 6.17
C ASN A 8 8.36 -4.95 5.68
N LEU A 9 7.11 -5.35 5.42
CA LEU A 9 6.07 -4.49 4.86
C LEU A 9 5.10 -4.09 5.97
N ASN A 10 5.01 -2.79 6.23
CA ASN A 10 4.29 -2.28 7.39
C ASN A 10 2.88 -1.80 7.04
N HIS A 11 2.67 -1.36 5.80
CA HIS A 11 1.45 -0.63 5.48
C HIS A 11 1.12 -0.69 4.00
N PHE A 12 -0.09 -1.19 3.72
CA PHE A 12 -0.82 -0.85 2.51
C PHE A 12 -1.79 0.29 2.81
N SER A 13 -1.89 1.24 1.89
CA SER A 13 -2.98 2.22 1.86
C SER A 13 -3.50 2.38 0.45
N VAL A 14 -4.74 2.84 0.39
CA VAL A 14 -5.41 3.17 -0.87
C VAL A 14 -5.71 4.66 -0.83
N HIS A 15 -5.32 5.36 -1.89
CA HIS A 15 -5.48 6.80 -2.02
C HIS A 15 -6.29 7.12 -3.28
N ALA A 16 -7.14 8.14 -3.22
CA ALA A 16 -7.73 8.75 -4.40
C ALA A 16 -6.66 9.56 -5.13
N ALA A 17 -6.21 9.11 -6.31
CA ALA A 17 -5.29 9.86 -7.15
C ALA A 17 -6.08 10.90 -7.97
N ASN A 18 -6.23 12.10 -7.42
CA ASN A 18 -6.71 13.26 -8.18
C ASN A 18 -5.50 14.00 -8.76
N ALA A 19 -5.64 14.55 -9.98
CA ALA A 19 -4.59 15.34 -10.63
C ALA A 19 -4.21 16.65 -9.88
N LYS A 20 -4.91 16.97 -8.78
CA LYS A 20 -4.69 18.13 -7.91
C LYS A 20 -4.29 17.73 -6.49
N TYR A 21 -3.41 16.74 -6.32
CA TYR A 21 -2.85 16.44 -5.02
C TYR A 21 -2.13 17.67 -4.45
N GLN A 22 -2.59 18.17 -3.31
CA GLN A 22 -1.86 19.15 -2.49
C GLN A 22 -1.08 18.40 -1.41
N GLU A 23 0.19 18.75 -1.24
CA GLU A 23 1.04 18.18 -0.20
C GLU A 23 0.42 18.45 1.18
N GLY A 24 0.09 17.37 1.91
CA GLY A 24 -0.56 17.42 3.23
C GLY A 24 -2.04 17.04 3.26
N GLU A 25 -2.72 16.87 2.11
CA GLU A 25 -4.09 16.33 2.09
C GLU A 25 -4.08 14.80 2.32
N ASP A 26 -4.89 14.35 3.29
CA ASP A 26 -5.17 12.92 3.45
C ASP A 26 -6.17 12.47 2.38
N THR A 27 -5.65 11.79 1.37
CA THR A 27 -6.43 11.25 0.26
C THR A 27 -6.83 9.79 0.47
N LYS A 28 -6.68 9.26 1.69
CA LYS A 28 -6.99 7.85 1.97
C LYS A 28 -8.46 7.54 1.72
N ILE A 29 -8.67 6.47 0.96
CA ILE A 29 -9.97 5.83 0.81
C ILE A 29 -10.16 4.93 2.03
N LEU A 30 -11.26 5.12 2.75
CA LEU A 30 -11.64 4.34 3.94
C LEU A 30 -13.16 4.07 3.90
N PRO A 31 -13.63 2.94 4.46
CA PRO A 31 -12.85 1.85 5.05
C PRO A 31 -12.17 0.96 3.99
N VAL A 32 -11.06 0.31 4.36
CA VAL A 32 -10.42 -0.73 3.55
C VAL A 32 -10.37 -2.02 4.35
N HIS A 33 -10.77 -3.12 3.73
CA HIS A 33 -10.65 -4.46 4.28
C HIS A 33 -9.45 -5.18 3.66
N TYR A 34 -8.57 -5.67 4.52
CA TYR A 34 -7.35 -6.38 4.15
C TYR A 34 -7.53 -7.86 4.47
N SER A 35 -7.17 -8.76 3.55
CA SER A 35 -7.13 -10.19 3.87
C SER A 35 -6.01 -10.52 4.87
N ASP A 36 -4.94 -9.74 4.85
CA ASP A 36 -3.78 -9.88 5.71
C ASP A 36 -3.07 -8.53 5.83
N ASN A 37 -2.32 -8.31 6.90
CA ASN A 37 -1.59 -7.06 7.15
C ASN A 37 -0.33 -7.34 7.99
N TYR A 38 0.72 -6.53 7.84
CA TYR A 38 2.00 -6.66 8.55
C TYR A 38 2.71 -8.00 8.32
N PHE A 39 3.22 -8.20 7.12
CA PHE A 39 3.90 -9.44 6.71
C PHE A 39 5.34 -9.16 6.29
N SER A 40 6.16 -10.20 6.42
CA SER A 40 7.55 -10.18 6.00
C SER A 40 7.74 -11.20 4.88
N LEU A 41 8.50 -10.84 3.85
CA LEU A 41 8.81 -11.73 2.73
C LEU A 41 10.31 -12.04 2.69
N VAL A 42 10.67 -13.30 2.47
CA VAL A 42 12.06 -13.63 2.08
C VAL A 42 12.28 -13.42 0.58
N PRO A 43 13.54 -13.30 0.11
CA PRO A 43 13.84 -13.26 -1.33
C PRO A 43 13.23 -14.47 -2.07
N GLY A 44 12.45 -14.19 -3.12
CA GLY A 44 11.79 -15.21 -3.94
C GLY A 44 10.42 -15.67 -3.41
N GLU A 45 10.04 -15.30 -2.20
CA GLU A 45 8.70 -15.57 -1.67
C GLU A 45 7.66 -14.66 -2.33
N GLN A 46 6.47 -15.22 -2.56
CA GLN A 46 5.33 -14.51 -3.12
C GLN A 46 4.12 -14.70 -2.22
N MET A 47 3.45 -13.59 -1.91
CA MET A 47 2.22 -13.58 -1.15
C MET A 47 1.15 -12.81 -1.92
N ARG A 48 -0.08 -13.33 -1.90
CA ARG A 48 -1.24 -12.66 -2.49
C ARG A 48 -2.09 -12.06 -1.38
N ILE A 49 -2.30 -10.75 -1.45
CA ILE A 49 -3.11 -10.00 -0.49
C ILE A 49 -4.29 -9.38 -1.23
N LYS A 50 -5.47 -9.48 -0.63
CA LYS A 50 -6.69 -8.89 -1.18
C LYS A 50 -7.03 -7.64 -0.38
N LEU A 51 -7.25 -6.56 -1.12
CA LEU A 51 -7.72 -5.26 -0.63
C LEU A 51 -9.12 -5.04 -1.19
N SER A 52 -10.10 -4.83 -0.32
CA SER A 52 -11.48 -4.53 -0.70
C SER A 52 -11.89 -3.19 -0.13
N PHE A 53 -12.34 -2.29 -1.00
CA PHE A 53 -12.74 -0.92 -0.66
C PHE A 53 -13.71 -0.39 -1.72
N GLU A 54 -14.48 0.63 -1.37
CA GLU A 54 -15.34 1.34 -2.32
C GLU A 54 -14.58 2.49 -2.97
N VAL A 55 -14.73 2.63 -4.28
CA VAL A 55 -14.08 3.72 -5.04
C VAL A 55 -15.09 4.85 -5.22
N PRO A 56 -14.79 6.07 -4.71
CA PRO A 56 -15.62 7.23 -4.98
C PRO A 56 -15.77 7.49 -6.50
N PRO A 57 -16.91 7.97 -6.98
CA PRO A 57 -17.08 8.28 -8.40
C PRO A 57 -16.04 9.30 -8.89
N GLY A 58 -15.41 9.01 -10.03
CA GLY A 58 -14.50 9.94 -10.70
C GLY A 58 -13.06 9.99 -10.15
N VAL A 59 -12.68 9.10 -9.24
CA VAL A 59 -11.28 8.98 -8.77
C VAL A 59 -10.62 7.71 -9.28
N THR A 60 -9.31 7.78 -9.54
CA THR A 60 -8.49 6.60 -9.83
C THR A 60 -7.81 6.15 -8.55
N PRO A 61 -8.08 4.93 -8.05
CA PRO A 61 -7.42 4.45 -6.84
C PRO A 61 -5.93 4.20 -7.09
N ARG A 62 -5.10 4.62 -6.14
CA ARG A 62 -3.67 4.33 -6.08
C ARG A 62 -3.41 3.51 -4.82
N VAL A 63 -2.86 2.32 -5.00
CA VAL A 63 -2.40 1.47 -3.90
C VAL A 63 -0.94 1.80 -3.62
N THR A 64 -0.62 2.11 -2.38
CA THR A 64 0.74 2.35 -1.91
C THR A 64 1.16 1.31 -0.89
N LEU A 65 2.35 0.75 -1.08
CA LEU A 65 3.00 -0.21 -0.21
C LEU A 65 4.25 0.43 0.40
N HIS A 66 4.33 0.43 1.73
CA HIS A 66 5.49 0.90 2.47
C HIS A 66 6.03 -0.19 3.38
N GLY A 67 7.35 -0.31 3.41
CA GLY A 67 8.06 -1.22 4.30
C GLY A 67 9.12 -0.51 5.12
N TRP A 68 9.43 -1.07 6.29
CA TRP A 68 10.47 -0.54 7.18
C TRP A 68 11.83 -0.47 6.48
N ASN A 69 12.21 -1.55 5.81
CA ASN A 69 13.44 -1.64 5.02
C ASN A 69 13.17 -1.51 3.51
N TYR A 70 12.04 -0.90 3.13
CA TYR A 70 11.70 -0.58 1.74
C TYR A 70 11.37 0.91 1.58
N PRO A 71 12.38 1.79 1.70
CA PRO A 71 12.17 3.23 1.82
C PRO A 71 11.62 3.89 0.55
N GLY A 72 11.82 3.28 -0.62
CA GLY A 72 11.30 3.80 -1.89
C GLY A 72 9.77 3.74 -1.99
N GLY A 73 9.13 2.89 -1.18
CA GLY A 73 7.72 2.55 -1.35
C GLY A 73 7.42 1.97 -2.73
N HIS A 74 6.23 1.41 -2.91
CA HIS A 74 5.77 0.99 -4.23
C HIS A 74 4.34 1.48 -4.44
N ALA A 75 4.06 2.01 -5.62
CA ALA A 75 2.74 2.51 -5.96
C ALA A 75 2.23 1.84 -7.24
N VAL A 76 0.99 1.36 -7.19
CA VAL A 76 0.29 0.77 -8.33
C VAL A 76 -1.00 1.57 -8.54
N HIS A 77 -1.26 1.95 -9.78
CA HIS A 77 -2.48 2.64 -10.21
C HIS A 77 -3.40 1.63 -10.88
N HIS A 78 -4.71 1.70 -10.59
CA HIS A 78 -5.70 0.77 -11.16
C HIS A 78 -6.85 1.50 -11.84
#